data_AF-A0A699UJ75-F1
#
_entry.id   AF-A0A699UJ75-F1
#
_cell.length_a   1.000
_cell.length_b   1.000
_cell.length_c   1.000
_cell.angle_alpha   90.00
_cell.angle_beta   90.00
_cell.angle_gamma   90.00
#
_symmetry.space_group_name_H-M   'P 1'
#
loop_
_entity.id
_entity.type
_entity.pdbx_description
1 polymer ?
#
loop_
_entity_poly.entity_id
_entity_poly.type
_entity_poly.pdbx_seq_one_letter_code
_entity_poly.pdbx_strand_id
1 'polypeptide(L)' 'MKCYNCNGIGHIARNCTRPKRPQNSEYYKHKMLLMQAQENGVALDAEQLLFLAGGQDNAFNDDVDEQPVQDLA' A
#
# COMPACT_ATOMS: atom_id res chain seq x y z
N MET A 1 9.34 0.47 -13.95
CA MET A 1 8.24 0.13 -13.02
C MET A 1 8.59 -1.13 -12.24
N LYS A 2 8.34 -1.14 -10.93
CA LYS A 2 8.58 -2.28 -10.03
C LYS A 2 7.24 -2.80 -9.51
N CYS A 3 7.10 -4.11 -9.46
CA CYS A 3 5.94 -4.78 -8.92
C CYS A 3 6.20 -5.12 -7.45
N TYR A 4 5.40 -4.55 -6.56
CA TYR A 4 5.51 -4.79 -5.12
C TYR A 4 4.79 -6.07 -4.66
N ASN A 5 3.99 -6.70 -5.52
CA ASN A 5 3.35 -7.99 -5.22
C ASN A 5 4.34 -9.17 -5.38
N CYS A 6 5.27 -9.10 -6.35
CA CYS A 6 6.18 -10.21 -6.67
C CYS A 6 7.66 -9.83 -6.78
N ASN A 7 8.04 -8.61 -6.41
CA ASN A 7 9.38 -8.02 -6.66
C ASN A 7 9.81 -7.94 -8.13
N GLY A 8 8.92 -8.23 -9.09
CA GLY A 8 9.23 -8.20 -10.50
C GLY A 8 9.54 -6.79 -11.02
N ILE A 9 10.34 -6.71 -12.08
CA ILE A 9 10.58 -5.46 -12.81
C ILE A 9 9.78 -5.52 -14.11
N GLY A 10 9.33 -4.37 -14.63
CA GLY A 10 8.63 -4.30 -15.91
C GLY A 10 7.11 -4.52 -15.84
N HIS A 11 6.52 -4.51 -14.64
CA HIS A 11 5.08 -4.33 -14.42
C HIS A 11 4.81 -3.65 -13.06
N ILE A 12 3.65 -3.01 -12.91
CA ILE A 12 3.15 -2.54 -11.60
C ILE A 12 2.37 -3.66 -10.90
N ALA A 13 2.17 -3.55 -9.60
CA ALA A 13 1.44 -4.55 -8.82
C ALA A 13 0.03 -4.86 -9.36
N ARG A 14 -0.66 -3.85 -9.91
CA ARG A 14 -1.98 -4.00 -10.56
C ARG A 14 -1.96 -4.95 -11.78
N ASN A 15 -0.83 -5.05 -12.47
CA ASN A 15 -0.65 -5.88 -13.67
C ASN A 15 0.06 -7.20 -13.33
N CYS A 16 0.25 -7.51 -12.04
CA CYS A 16 0.91 -8.74 -11.63
C CYS A 16 -0.06 -9.92 -11.76
N THR A 17 0.37 -10.96 -12.47
CA THR A 17 -0.40 -12.20 -12.63
C THR A 17 -0.30 -13.14 -11.43
N ARG A 18 0.62 -12.88 -10.48
CA ARG A 18 0.71 -13.66 -9.25
C ARG A 18 -0.48 -13.35 -8.34
N PRO A 19 -1.06 -14.35 -7.68
CA PRO A 19 -2.12 -14.11 -6.71
C PRO A 19 -1.63 -13.17 -5.62
N LYS A 20 -2.50 -12.24 -5.21
CA LYS A 20 -2.22 -11.38 -4.05
C LYS A 20 -2.09 -12.25 -2.81
N ARG A 21 -1.22 -11.87 -1.88
CA ARG A 21 -1.17 -12.53 -0.58
C ARG A 21 -2.54 -12.39 0.11
N PRO A 22 -3.06 -13.45 0.75
CA PRO A 22 -4.35 -13.38 1.43
C PRO A 22 -4.26 -12.33 2.55
N GLN A 23 -5.11 -11.32 2.46
CA GLN A 23 -5.22 -10.24 3.43
C GLN A 23 -6.11 -10.70 4.61
N ASN A 24 -5.64 -11.71 5.33
CA ASN A 24 -6.32 -12.20 6.54
C ASN A 24 -6.07 -11.26 7.74
N SER A 25 -6.71 -11.54 8.87
CA SER A 25 -6.53 -10.76 10.11
C SER A 25 -5.06 -10.68 10.55
N GLU A 26 -4.30 -11.77 10.39
CA GLU A 26 -2.88 -11.84 10.74
C GLU A 26 -2.01 -10.95 9.84
N TYR A 27 -2.33 -10.87 8.54
CA TYR A 27 -1.68 -9.95 7.60
C TYR A 27 -1.83 -8.49 8.07
N TYR A 28 -3.05 -8.07 8.40
CA TYR A 28 -3.31 -6.71 8.86
C TYR A 28 -2.66 -6.42 10.22
N LYS A 29 -2.73 -7.36 11.17
CA LYS A 29 -2.03 -7.22 12.47
C LYS A 29 -0.54 -7.03 12.29
N HIS A 30 0.10 -7.86 11.45
CA HIS A 30 1.53 -7.76 11.18
C HIS A 30 1.87 -6.44 10.47
N LYS A 31 1.03 -6.00 9.52
CA LYS A 31 1.21 -4.72 8.82
C LYS A 31 1.12 -3.53 9.77
N MET A 32 0.15 -3.53 10.68
CA MET A 32 0.00 -2.48 11.70
C MET A 32 1.19 -2.45 12.66
N LEU A 33 1.69 -3.62 13.08
CA LEU A 33 2.86 -3.69 13.97
C LEU A 33 4.12 -3.11 13.31
N LEU A 34 4.34 -3.43 12.02
CA LEU A 34 5.47 -2.87 11.27
C LEU A 34 5.33 -1.36 11.04
N MET A 35 4.11 -0.87 10.80
CA MET A 35 3.85 0.56 10.66
C MET A 35 4.15 1.31 11.97
N GLN A 36 3.68 0.79 13.10
CA GLN A 36 3.99 1.35 14.42
C GLN A 36 5.48 1.30 14.75
N ALA A 37 6.17 0.21 14.39
CA ALA A 37 7.62 0.11 14.57
C ALA A 37 8.36 1.21 13.78
N GLN A 38 7.94 1.47 12.54
CA GLN A 38 8.50 2.55 11.72
C GLN A 38 8.24 3.94 12.33
N GLU A 39 7.03 4.19 12.85
CA GLU A 39 6.69 5.43 13.58
C GLU A 39 7.54 5.61 14.84
N ASN A 40 7.86 4.51 15.52
CA ASN A 40 8.74 4.49 16.69
C ASN A 40 10.23 4.60 16.32
N GLY A 41 10.57 4.79 15.05
CA GLY A 41 11.95 4.95 14.58
C GLY A 41 12.74 3.64 14.46
N VAL A 42 12.06 2.49 14.49
CA VAL A 42 12.71 1.20 14.26
C VAL A 42 13.07 1.08 12.77
N ALA A 43 14.34 0.78 12.49
CA ALA A 43 14.79 0.50 11.14
C ALA A 43 14.21 -0.85 10.67
N LEU A 44 13.39 -0.80 9.63
CA LEU A 44 12.85 -1.99 8.97
C LEU A 44 13.77 -2.47 7.85
N ASP A 45 13.79 -3.78 7.62
CA ASP A 45 14.53 -4.35 6.49
C ASP A 45 13.80 -4.16 5.15
N ALA A 46 14.46 -4.53 4.05
CA ALA A 46 13.91 -4.37 2.71
C ALA A 46 12.63 -5.19 2.47
N GLU A 47 12.49 -6.37 3.08
CA GLU A 47 11.30 -7.21 2.94
C GLU A 47 10.12 -6.61 3.71
N GLN A 48 10.34 -6.12 4.93
CA GLN A 48 9.35 -5.43 5.74
C GLN A 48 8.88 -4.13 5.10
N LEU A 49 9.80 -3.33 4.55
CA LEU A 49 9.47 -2.13 3.77
C LEU A 49 8.63 -2.47 2.54
N LEU A 50 8.97 -3.55 1.84
CA LEU A 50 8.18 -4.02 0.71
C LEU A 50 6.81 -4.55 1.13
N PHE A 51 6.71 -5.18 2.29
CA PHE A 51 5.45 -5.66 2.84
C PHE A 51 4.51 -4.50 3.19
N LEU A 52 5.04 -3.40 3.75
CA LEU A 52 4.28 -2.17 3.98
C LEU A 52 3.83 -1.52 2.67
N ALA A 53 4.72 -1.44 1.67
CA ALA A 53 4.43 -0.89 0.34
C ALA A 53 3.49 -1.76 -0.50
N GLY A 54 3.45 -3.06 -0.24
CA GLY A 54 2.55 -4.03 -0.88
C GLY A 54 1.16 -3.96 -0.28
N GLY A 55 0.22 -3.31 -0.98
CA GLY A 55 -1.22 -3.40 -0.71
C GLY A 55 -1.80 -2.13 -0.10
N GLN A 56 -1.94 -1.10 -0.93
CA GLN A 56 -3.10 -0.22 -0.89
C GLN A 56 -3.94 -0.54 -2.12
N ASP A 57 -4.70 -1.62 -2.02
CA ASP A 57 -5.87 -1.87 -2.86
C ASP A 57 -7.11 -1.90 -1.97
N ASN A 58 -7.15 -1.00 -0.99
CA ASN A 58 -8.44 -0.44 -0.68
C ASN A 58 -8.86 0.30 -1.96
N ALA A 59 -9.85 -0.26 -2.64
CA ALA A 59 -10.79 0.53 -3.39
C ALA A 59 -11.44 1.51 -2.41
N PHE A 60 -10.71 2.53 -1.96
CA PHE A 60 -11.33 3.81 -1.74
C PHE A 60 -11.63 4.28 -3.15
N ASN A 61 -12.85 4.01 -3.59
CA ASN A 61 -13.48 4.92 -4.52
C ASN A 61 -13.52 6.25 -3.77
N ASP A 62 -12.47 7.06 -3.90
CA ASP A 62 -12.54 8.48 -3.59
C ASP A 62 -13.52 9.07 -4.59
N ASP A 63 -14.81 8.85 -4.35
CA ASP A 63 -15.80 9.90 -4.55
C ASP A 63 -15.54 10.93 -3.44
N VAL A 64 -14.40 11.61 -3.56
CA VAL A 64 -14.24 12.94 -3.02
C VAL A 64 -14.44 13.81 -4.23
N ASP A 65 -15.72 14.12 -4.49
CA ASP A 65 -16.11 15.28 -5.29
C ASP A 65 -15.46 16.50 -4.63
N GLU A 66 -14.25 16.83 -5.08
CA GLU A 66 -13.67 18.15 -4.86
C GLU A 66 -14.59 19.14 -5.56
N GLN A 67 -15.60 19.65 -4.85
CA GLN A 67 -16.31 20.82 -5.32
C GLN A 67 -15.29 21.95 -5.43
N PRO A 68 -15.06 22.51 -6.63
CA PRO A 68 -14.15 23.62 -6.76
C PRO A 68 -14.77 24.81 -6.03
N VAL A 69 -14.12 25.25 -4.97
CA VAL A 69 -14.31 26.59 -4.40
C VAL A 69 -13.93 27.60 -5.50
N GLN A 70 -14.93 28.05 -6.26
CA GLN A 70 -14.81 29.24 -7.09
C GLN A 70 -15.24 30.44 -6.24
N ASP A 71 -14.24 31.04 -5.60
CA ASP A 71 -14.27 32.42 -5.17
C ASP A 71 -14.39 33.31 -6.42
N LEU A 72 -15.48 34.07 -6.55
CA LEU A 72 -15.51 35.22 -7.45
C LEU A 72 -16.50 36.31 -6.98
N ALA A 73 -15.89 37.36 -6.43
CA ALA A 73 -16.33 38.76 -6.27
C ALA A 73 -17.42 39.11 -5.23
#